data_AF-A0A3D8PBJ0-F1
#
_entry.id   AF-A0A3D8PBJ0-F1
#
_cell.length_a   1.000
_cell.length_b   1.000
_cell.length_c   1.000
_cell.angle_alpha   90.00
_cell.angle_beta   90.00
_cell.angle_gamma   90.00
#
_symmetry.space_group_name_H-M   'P 1'
#
loop_
_entity.id
_entity.type
_entity.pdbx_description
1 polymer ?
#
loop_
_entity_poly.entity_id
_entity_poly.type
_entity_poly.pdbx_seq_one_letter_code
_entity_poly.pdbx_strand_id
1 'polypeptide(L)' 'MREIRVPADLEEGAAHLMRACPDWARELPALLPLDLRRWPEGFPAIRDAVVSQQISAQAASAIAG' A
#
# COMPACT_ATOMS: atom_id res chain seq x y z
N MET A 1 -9.15 -13.64 6.62
CA MET A 1 -8.61 -12.47 5.87
C MET A 1 -7.83 -13.02 4.68
N ARG A 2 -8.03 -12.50 3.46
CA ARG A 2 -7.34 -12.96 2.24
C ARG A 2 -6.02 -12.20 2.09
N GLU A 3 -4.96 -12.88 1.65
CA GLU A 3 -3.69 -12.24 1.32
C GLU A 3 -3.69 -11.74 -0.14
N ILE A 4 -3.10 -10.56 -0.37
CA ILE A 4 -2.97 -9.93 -1.70
C ILE A 4 -1.60 -10.29 -2.27
N ARG A 5 -1.57 -11.00 -3.39
CA ARG A 5 -0.32 -11.57 -3.94
C ARG A 5 0.02 -11.10 -5.34
N VAL A 6 -0.97 -10.71 -6.14
CA VAL A 6 -0.78 -10.36 -7.55
C VAL A 6 -1.55 -9.08 -7.92
N PRO A 7 -1.20 -8.38 -9.02
CA PRO A 7 -1.93 -7.19 -9.47
C PRO A 7 -3.44 -7.42 -9.64
N ALA A 8 -3.86 -8.61 -10.08
CA ALA A 8 -5.27 -8.96 -10.21
C ALA A 8 -6.05 -8.91 -8.88
N ASP A 9 -5.39 -9.14 -7.73
CA ASP A 9 -6.02 -8.97 -6.43
C ASP A 9 -6.36 -7.50 -6.14
N LEU A 10 -5.51 -6.57 -6.60
CA LEU A 10 -5.75 -5.14 -6.49
C LEU A 10 -6.85 -4.67 -7.44
N GLU A 11 -6.88 -5.20 -8.67
CA GLU A 11 -7.95 -4.90 -9.63
C GLU A 11 -9.32 -5.33 -9.10
N GLU A 12 -9.42 -6.53 -8.50
CA GLU A 12 -10.65 -7.01 -7.84
C GLU A 12 -11.06 -6.06 -6.71
N GLY A 13 -10.12 -5.67 -5.85
CA GLY A 13 -10.35 -4.75 -4.74
C GLY A 13 -10.76 -3.35 -5.20
N ALA A 14 -10.11 -2.82 -6.24
CA ALA A 14 -10.44 -1.54 -6.84
C ALA A 14 -11.85 -1.55 -7.45
N ALA A 15 -12.19 -2.61 -8.19
CA ALA A 15 -13.54 -2.77 -8.73
C ALA A 15 -14.59 -2.88 -7.62
N HIS A 16 -14.28 -3.57 -6.51
CA HIS A 16 -15.16 -3.61 -5.34
C HIS A 16 -15.34 -2.22 -4.72
N LEU A 17 -14.25 -1.47 -4.52
CA LEU A 17 -14.27 -0.14 -3.91
C LEU A 17 -15.08 0.87 -4.72
N MET A 18 -14.92 0.87 -6.05
CA MET A 18 -15.71 1.73 -6.96
C MET A 18 -17.20 1.38 -6.94
N ARG A 19 -17.57 0.11 -6.73
CA ARG A 19 -18.98 -0.28 -6.56
C ARG A 19 -19.55 0.14 -5.21
N ALA A 20 -18.74 0.11 -4.16
CA ALA A 20 -19.17 0.37 -2.79
C ALA A 20 -19.17 1.86 -2.41
N CYS A 21 -18.36 2.70 -3.06
CA CYS A 21 -18.20 4.11 -2.71
C CYS A 21 -18.22 5.02 -3.95
N PRO A 22 -19.22 5.93 -4.06
CA PRO A 22 -19.33 6.85 -5.20
C PRO A 22 -18.14 7.79 -5.38
N ASP A 23 -17.55 8.29 -4.29
CA ASP A 23 -16.37 9.15 -4.39
C ASP A 23 -15.18 8.38 -4.99
N TRP A 24 -14.99 7.12 -4.59
CA TRP A 24 -13.95 6.28 -5.20
C TRP A 24 -14.29 5.86 -6.64
N ALA A 25 -15.56 5.72 -7.01
CA ALA A 25 -15.96 5.53 -8.40
C ALA A 25 -15.51 6.70 -9.29
N ARG A 26 -15.50 7.92 -8.75
CA ARG A 26 -15.05 9.14 -9.44
C ARG A 26 -13.53 9.22 -9.52
N GLU A 27 -12.82 9.02 -8.41
CA GLU A 27 -11.39 9.32 -8.32
C GLU A 27 -10.47 8.15 -8.71
N LEU A 28 -10.83 6.90 -8.35
CA LEU A 28 -9.94 5.75 -8.48
C LEU A 28 -9.50 5.45 -9.92
N PRO A 29 -10.32 5.62 -10.98
CA PRO A 29 -9.88 5.40 -12.36
C PRO A 29 -8.63 6.18 -12.76
N ALA A 30 -8.44 7.38 -12.22
CA ALA A 30 -7.27 8.22 -12.52
C ALA A 30 -5.98 7.74 -11.83
N LEU A 31 -6.11 6.83 -10.84
CA LEU A 31 -5.00 6.27 -10.08
C LEU A 31 -4.61 4.86 -10.55
N LEU A 32 -5.35 4.26 -11.48
CA LEU A 32 -5.07 2.92 -11.98
C LEU A 32 -3.95 2.92 -13.06
N PRO A 33 -3.13 1.85 -13.14
CA PRO A 33 -3.12 0.69 -12.24
C PRO A 33 -2.48 1.00 -10.88
N LEU A 34 -2.94 0.34 -9.81
CA LEU A 34 -2.33 0.46 -8.49
C LEU A 34 -1.07 -0.39 -8.38
N ASP A 35 -0.02 0.17 -7.79
CA ASP A 35 1.22 -0.57 -7.49
C ASP A 35 1.00 -1.60 -6.37
N LEU A 36 1.38 -2.85 -6.64
CA LEU A 36 1.42 -3.91 -5.62
C LEU A 36 2.59 -3.69 -4.66
N ARG A 37 2.30 -3.02 -3.55
CA ARG A 37 3.26 -2.80 -2.46
C ARG A 37 3.16 -3.91 -1.42
N ARG A 38 4.17 -4.77 -1.38
CA ARG A 38 4.38 -5.77 -0.32
C ARG A 38 5.67 -5.47 0.41
N TRP A 39 5.66 -5.56 1.73
CA TRP A 39 6.89 -5.47 2.52
C TRP A 39 7.62 -6.81 2.48
N PRO A 40 8.97 -6.79 2.51
CA PRO A 40 9.73 -8.01 2.73
C PRO A 40 9.35 -8.60 4.09
N GLU A 41 9.39 -9.93 4.20
CA GLU A 41 9.09 -10.59 5.46
C GLU A 41 10.26 -10.46 6.46
N GLY A 42 9.95 -10.69 7.73
CA GLY A 42 10.93 -10.80 8.79
C GLY A 42 11.23 -9.51 9.57
N PHE A 43 12.20 -9.61 10.47
CA PHE A 43 12.54 -8.57 11.45
C PHE A 43 12.95 -7.22 10.84
N PRO A 44 13.72 -7.13 9.73
CA PRO A 44 14.14 -5.84 9.17
C PRO A 44 12.95 -4.95 8.77
N ALA A 45 11.90 -5.52 8.16
CA ALA A 45 10.70 -4.77 7.81
C ALA A 45 9.98 -4.20 9.04
N ILE A 46 9.94 -4.97 10.14
CA ILE A 46 9.33 -4.53 11.40
C ILE A 46 10.17 -3.40 12.02
N ARG A 47 11.49 -3.55 12.04
CA ARG A 47 12.41 -2.50 12.51
C ARG A 47 12.19 -1.20 11.73
N ASP A 48 12.15 -1.27 10.40
CA ASP A 48 12.01 -0.08 9.55
C ASP A 48 10.64 0.59 9.70
N ALA A 49 9.58 -0.21 9.90
CA ALA A 49 8.26 0.30 10.26
C ALA A 49 8.27 1.03 11.61
N VAL A 50 9.02 0.54 12.60
CA VAL A 50 9.13 1.19 13.90
C VAL A 50 9.93 2.49 13.82
N VAL A 51 11.07 2.48 13.11
CA VAL A 51 11.95 3.65 12.93
C VAL A 51 11.24 4.79 12.20
N SER A 52 10.38 4.48 11.23
CA SER A 52 9.68 5.48 10.43
C SER A 52 8.50 6.18 11.11
N GLN A 53 8.16 5.80 12.35
CA GLN A 53 7.04 6.41 13.07
C GLN A 53 7.31 7.88 13.39
N GLN A 54 6.30 8.73 13.14
CA GLN A 54 6.28 10.16 13.48
C GLN A 54 7.37 11.02 12.81
N ILE A 55 8.04 10.50 11.79
CA ILE A 55 9.07 11.20 11.03
C ILE A 55 8.81 11.12 9.52
N SER A 56 9.49 11.96 8.74
CA SER A 56 9.37 11.91 7.28
C SER A 56 10.01 10.65 6.71
N ALA A 57 9.56 10.22 5.52
CA ALA A 57 10.21 9.13 4.79
C ALA A 57 11.71 9.38 4.56
N GLN A 58 12.08 10.64 4.30
CA GLN A 58 13.48 11.05 4.13
C GLN A 58 14.28 10.88 5.43
N ALA A 59 13.73 11.29 6.58
CA ALA A 59 14.38 11.13 7.88
C ALA A 59 14.51 9.65 8.26
N ALA A 60 13.47 8.85 8.02
CA ALA A 60 13.50 7.41 8.27
C ALA A 60 14.59 6.72 7.42
N SER A 61 14.69 7.08 6.15
CA SER A 61 15.71 6.54 5.24
C SER A 61 17.14 6.92 5.67
N ALA A 62 17.34 8.07 6.31
CA ALA A 62 18.66 8.48 6.81
C ALA A 62 19.08 7.69 8.06
N ILE A 63 18.13 7.20 8.86
CA ILE A 63 18.38 6.39 10.06
C ILE A 63 18.61 4.92 9.70
N ALA A 64 17.78 4.38 8.80
CA ALA A 64 17.79 2.97 8.42
C ALA A 64 18.90 2.59 7.41
N GLY A 65 19.73 3.57 7.01
CA GLY A 65 20.83 3.43 6.04
C GLY A 65 21.74 2.24 6.29
#